data_AF-A0A2R4P2M0-F1
#
_entry.id   AF-A0A2R4P2M0-F1
#
_cell.length_a   1.000
_cell.length_b   1.000
_cell.length_c   1.000
_cell.angle_alpha   90.00
_cell.angle_beta   90.00
_cell.angle_gamma   90.00
#
_symmetry.space_group_name_H-M   'P 1'
#
loop_
_entity.id
_entity.type
_entity.pdbx_description
1 polymer ?
#
loop_
_entity_poly.entity_id
_entity_poly.type
_entity_poly.pdbx_seq_one_letter_code
_entity_poly.pdbx_strand_id
1 'polypeptide(L)'
;MIDEPAPTRVDENSVITGATCENETLKTTFVINDSEDIKFSKFTKEQIDEFKRMQTEMLKEDFCGSKNPLIDKASWIYNYENGKNFTVINLTREDCK
;
A
#
# COMPACT_ATOMS: atom_id res chain seq x y z
N MET A 1 7.24 25.44 -8.67
CA MET A 1 7.44 24.30 -7.77
C MET A 1 6.10 23.61 -7.71
N ILE A 2 6.02 22.35 -8.13
CA ILE A 2 4.83 21.54 -7.87
C ILE A 2 5.04 21.06 -6.44
N ASP A 3 4.25 21.56 -5.49
CA ASP A 3 4.31 21.08 -4.12
C ASP A 3 4.05 19.57 -4.12
N GLU A 4 4.98 18.81 -3.55
CA GLU A 4 4.75 17.39 -3.31
C GLU A 4 3.48 17.25 -2.45
N PRO A 5 2.57 16.32 -2.80
CA PRO A 5 1.32 16.17 -2.07
C PRO A 5 1.64 15.90 -0.59
N ALA A 6 1.06 16.71 0.29
CA ALA A 6 1.26 16.57 1.72
C ALA A 6 0.84 15.16 2.18
N PRO A 7 1.59 14.54 3.12
CA PRO A 7 1.27 13.20 3.59
C PRO A 7 -0.15 13.15 4.15
N THR A 8 -0.96 12.20 3.70
CA THR A 8 -2.34 12.02 4.16
C THR A 8 -2.40 10.84 5.09
N ARG A 9 -2.74 11.08 6.36
CA ARG A 9 -2.94 10.01 7.34
C ARG A 9 -4.19 9.22 6.95
N VAL A 10 -4.04 7.90 6.82
CA VAL A 10 -5.14 6.98 6.44
C VAL A 10 -5.73 6.35 7.69
N ASP A 11 -4.87 5.97 8.62
CA ASP A 11 -5.25 5.44 9.93
C ASP A 11 -4.20 5.82 11.00
N GLU A 12 -4.36 5.32 12.23
CA GLU A 12 -3.43 5.63 13.32
C GLU A 12 -2.00 5.16 13.06
N ASN A 13 -1.84 4.13 12.23
CA ASN A 13 -0.60 3.44 11.95
C ASN A 13 -0.04 3.71 10.54
N SER A 14 -0.80 4.29 9.62
CA SER A 14 -0.39 4.42 8.22
C SER A 14 -0.65 5.81 7.64
N VAL A 15 0.34 6.29 6.88
CA VAL A 15 0.32 7.59 6.19
C VAL A 15 0.67 7.38 4.72
N ILE A 16 -0.20 7.85 3.81
CA ILE A 16 0.14 7.95 2.39
C ILE A 16 1.17 9.05 2.24
N THR A 17 2.34 8.71 1.71
CA THR A 17 3.45 9.63 1.48
C THR A 17 3.64 9.98 0.00
N GLY A 18 2.96 9.26 -0.90
CA GLY A 18 2.95 9.60 -2.31
C GLY A 18 2.10 8.66 -3.14
N ALA A 19 1.63 9.18 -4.26
CA ALA A 19 1.02 8.40 -5.34
C ALA A 19 1.65 8.84 -6.65
N THR A 20 2.21 7.89 -7.40
CA THR A 20 2.90 8.14 -8.67
C THR A 20 2.46 7.13 -9.71
N CYS A 21 2.26 7.57 -10.95
CA CYS A 21 2.10 6.65 -12.07
C CYS A 21 3.45 6.48 -12.75
N GLU A 22 3.99 5.26 -12.76
CA GLU A 22 5.26 4.95 -13.40
C GLU A 22 5.13 3.60 -14.12
N ASN A 23 5.59 3.53 -15.38
CA ASN A 23 5.53 2.31 -16.19
C ASN A 23 4.12 1.68 -16.19
N GLU A 24 3.09 2.51 -16.42
CA GLU A 24 1.68 2.10 -16.47
C GLU A 24 1.15 1.48 -15.16
N THR A 25 1.86 1.68 -14.05
CA THR A 25 1.49 1.18 -12.72
C THR A 25 1.23 2.36 -11.80
N LEU A 26 0.03 2.41 -11.22
CA LEU A 26 -0.27 3.34 -10.15
C LEU A 26 0.37 2.84 -8.86
N LYS A 27 1.42 3.51 -8.39
CA LYS A 27 2.12 3.19 -7.15
C LYS A 27 1.66 4.12 -6.04
N THR A 28 1.15 3.55 -4.97
CA THR A 28 0.82 4.29 -3.73
C THR A 28 1.78 3.85 -2.64
N THR A 29 2.46 4.81 -2.03
CA THR A 29 3.45 4.55 -0.98
C THR A 29 2.89 4.95 0.38
N PHE A 30 3.01 4.03 1.33
CA PHE A 30 2.58 4.16 2.71
C PHE A 30 3.80 4.09 3.61
N VAL A 31 3.84 4.97 4.61
CA VAL A 31 4.71 4.82 5.77
C VAL A 31 3.87 4.25 6.91
N ILE A 32 4.35 3.16 7.51
CA ILE A 32 3.75 2.49 8.65
C ILE A 32 4.55 2.72 9.92
N ASN A 33 3.82 2.96 11.00
CA ASN A 33 4.34 3.32 12.30
C ASN A 33 3.78 2.40 13.37
N ASP A 34 4.60 2.14 14.39
CA ASP A 34 4.11 1.51 15.60
C ASP A 34 3.15 2.45 16.34
N SER A 35 1.97 1.96 16.72
CA SER A 35 1.03 2.62 17.64
C SER A 35 1.02 1.93 18.99
N GLU A 36 0.19 2.38 19.93
CA GLU A 36 0.00 1.67 21.21
C GLU A 36 -0.54 0.24 20.97
N ASP A 37 -1.45 0.08 20.01
CA ASP A 37 -2.13 -1.19 19.73
C ASP A 37 -1.35 -2.13 18.81
N ILE A 38 -0.65 -1.58 17.80
CA ILE A 38 0.02 -2.39 16.77
C ILE A 38 1.50 -2.02 16.67
N LYS A 39 2.36 -3.02 16.86
CA LYS A 39 3.83 -2.90 16.72
C LYS A 39 4.33 -3.61 15.47
N PHE A 40 4.17 -2.99 14.30
CA PHE A 40 4.65 -3.50 13.01
C PHE A 40 6.15 -3.81 13.00
N SER A 41 6.93 -3.08 13.79
CA SER A 41 8.37 -3.32 13.94
C SER A 41 8.71 -4.68 14.58
N LYS A 42 7.75 -5.28 15.29
CA LYS A 42 7.90 -6.56 16.00
C LYS A 42 7.26 -7.73 15.28
N PHE A 43 6.65 -7.51 14.11
CA PHE A 43 5.99 -8.59 13.38
C PHE A 43 7.01 -9.64 12.95
N THR A 44 6.65 -10.91 13.17
CA THR A 44 7.38 -12.03 12.57
C THR A 44 7.08 -12.10 11.08
N LYS A 45 7.89 -12.85 10.33
CA LYS A 45 7.66 -13.06 8.90
C LYS A 45 6.24 -13.60 8.62
N GLU A 46 5.76 -14.55 9.41
CA GLU A 46 4.42 -15.13 9.26
C GLU A 46 3.32 -14.07 9.47
N GLN A 47 3.50 -13.15 10.42
CA GLN A 47 2.55 -12.06 10.64
C GLN A 47 2.57 -11.03 9.50
N ILE A 48 3.75 -10.77 8.90
CA ILE A 48 3.87 -9.91 7.71
C ILE A 48 3.17 -10.58 6.51
N ASP A 49 3.35 -11.87 6.33
CA ASP A 49 2.73 -12.64 5.25
C ASP A 49 1.20 -12.66 5.41
N GLU A 50 0.70 -12.84 6.64
CA GLU A 50 -0.74 -12.78 6.93
C GLU A 50 -1.31 -11.36 6.74
N PHE A 51 -0.60 -10.33 7.19
CA PHE A 51 -0.97 -8.94 6.90
C PHE A 51 -1.08 -8.69 5.40
N LYS A 52 -0.06 -9.13 4.65
CA LYS A 52 -0.02 -8.99 3.19
C LYS A 52 -1.22 -9.68 2.55
N ARG A 53 -1.56 -10.89 3.00
CA ARG A 53 -2.70 -11.66 2.50
C ARG A 53 -4.01 -10.90 2.73
N MET A 54 -4.29 -10.47 3.96
CA MET A 54 -5.51 -9.74 4.29
C MET A 54 -5.65 -8.44 3.50
N GLN A 55 -4.57 -7.65 3.42
CA GLN A 55 -4.56 -6.41 2.65
C GLN A 55 -4.73 -6.65 1.16
N THR A 56 -4.14 -7.72 0.62
CA THR A 56 -4.28 -8.07 -0.80
C THR A 56 -5.75 -8.33 -1.14
N GLU A 57 -6.49 -9.05 -0.31
CA GLU A 57 -7.93 -9.32 -0.56
C GLU A 57 -8.77 -8.04 -0.53
N MET A 58 -8.56 -7.16 0.46
CA MET A 58 -9.29 -5.89 0.56
C MET A 58 -8.99 -4.98 -0.64
N LEU A 59 -7.70 -4.80 -0.97
CA LEU A 59 -7.27 -3.97 -2.09
C LEU A 59 -7.72 -4.52 -3.44
N LYS A 60 -7.83 -5.85 -3.54
CA LYS A 60 -8.33 -6.52 -4.74
C LYS A 60 -9.81 -6.22 -4.98
N GLU A 61 -10.63 -6.23 -3.93
CA GLU A 61 -12.03 -5.82 -4.04
C GLU A 61 -12.16 -4.39 -4.57
N ASP A 62 -11.40 -3.45 -4.00
CA ASP A 62 -11.37 -2.06 -4.43
C ASP A 62 -10.85 -1.89 -5.87
N PHE A 63 -9.72 -2.53 -6.20
CA PHE A 63 -9.07 -2.44 -7.50
C PHE A 63 -9.95 -3.01 -8.61
N CYS A 64 -10.50 -4.21 -8.40
CA CYS A 64 -11.34 -4.91 -9.38
C CYS A 64 -12.75 -4.33 -9.46
N GLY A 65 -13.27 -3.76 -8.36
CA GLY A 65 -14.52 -3.02 -8.33
C GLY A 65 -14.41 -1.63 -8.98
N SER A 66 -13.20 -1.06 -9.04
CA SER A 66 -12.99 0.24 -9.67
C SER A 66 -13.28 0.16 -11.18
N LYS A 67 -14.18 1.02 -11.65
CA LYS A 67 -14.45 1.19 -13.09
C LYS A 67 -13.40 2.04 -13.78
N ASN A 68 -12.24 2.29 -13.17
CA ASN A 68 -11.23 3.16 -13.76
C ASN A 68 -10.53 2.42 -14.92
N PRO A 69 -10.79 2.80 -16.18
CA PRO A 69 -10.25 2.07 -17.32
C PRO A 69 -8.77 2.42 -17.58
N LEU A 70 -8.21 3.37 -16.84
CA LEU A 70 -6.84 3.86 -17.04
C LEU A 70 -5.82 3.17 -16.13
N ILE A 71 -6.27 2.31 -15.21
CA ILE A 71 -5.40 1.63 -14.25
C ILE A 71 -5.51 0.13 -14.47
N ASP A 72 -4.52 -0.44 -15.15
CA ASP A 72 -4.42 -1.88 -15.37
C ASP A 72 -3.47 -2.58 -14.40
N LYS A 73 -2.62 -1.81 -13.72
CA LYS A 73 -1.66 -2.26 -12.71
C LYS A 73 -1.61 -1.28 -11.56
N ALA A 74 -1.58 -1.79 -10.34
CA ALA A 74 -1.42 -0.99 -9.14
C ALA A 74 -0.49 -1.66 -8.13
N SER A 75 0.27 -0.84 -7.40
CA SER A 75 1.20 -1.29 -6.37
C SER A 75 0.97 -0.48 -5.09
N TRP A 76 0.87 -1.18 -3.96
CA TRP A 76 0.84 -0.59 -2.62
C TRP A 76 2.13 -0.97 -1.90
N ILE A 77 2.95 0.05 -1.63
CA ILE A 77 4.29 -0.11 -1.07
C ILE A 77 4.23 0.36 0.37
N TYR A 78 4.42 -0.55 1.33
CA TYR A 78 4.45 -0.23 2.75
C TYR A 78 5.90 -0.22 3.23
N ASN A 79 6.33 0.91 3.77
CA ASN A 79 7.67 1.11 4.33
C ASN A 79 7.57 1.55 5.79
N TYR A 80 8.58 1.24 6.59
CA TYR A 80 8.75 1.88 7.90
C TYR A 80 9.22 3.34 7.75
N GLU A 81 9.13 4.15 8.82
CA GLU A 81 9.62 5.54 8.80
C GLU A 81 11.08 5.67 8.36
N ASN A 82 11.91 4.68 8.68
CA ASN A 82 13.32 4.65 8.29
C ASN A 82 13.56 4.27 6.82
N GLY A 83 12.49 4.14 6.02
CA GLY A 83 12.55 3.80 4.59
C GLY A 83 12.74 2.32 4.29
N LYS A 84 12.90 1.45 5.31
CA LYS A 84 12.98 0.00 5.09
C LYS A 84 11.64 -0.53 4.61
N ASN A 85 11.65 -1.38 3.59
CA ASN A 85 10.44 -2.01 3.11
C ASN A 85 9.86 -2.99 4.15
N PHE A 86 8.55 -2.86 4.39
CA PHE A 86 7.77 -3.80 5.18
C PHE A 86 7.15 -4.85 4.28
N THR A 87 6.35 -4.43 3.29
CA THR A 87 5.76 -5.30 2.29
C THR A 87 5.37 -4.53 1.04
N VAL A 88 5.13 -5.26 -0.06
CA VAL A 88 4.62 -4.71 -1.31
C VAL A 88 3.52 -5.63 -1.84
N ILE A 89 2.40 -5.02 -2.23
CA ILE A 89 1.27 -5.69 -2.86
C ILE A 89 1.19 -5.16 -4.29
N ASN A 90 1.13 -6.06 -5.26
CA ASN A 90 0.96 -5.72 -6.67
C ASN A 90 -0.29 -6.41 -7.17
N LEU A 91 -1.14 -5.67 -7.85
CA LEU A 91 -2.33 -6.19 -8.52
C LEU A 91 -2.33 -5.76 -9.98
N THR A 92 -2.87 -6.65 -10.81
CA THR A 92 -3.09 -6.46 -12.22
C THR A 92 -4.54 -6.80 -12.56
N ARG A 93 -5.02 -6.37 -13.71
CA ARG A 93 -6.34 -6.78 -14.23
C ARG A 93 -6.55 -8.30 -14.29
N GLU A 94 -5.49 -9.10 -14.41
CA GLU A 94 -5.60 -10.55 -14.45
C GLU A 94 -5.99 -11.14 -13.09
N ASP A 95 -5.62 -10.48 -12.01
CA ASP A 95 -6.00 -10.90 -10.66
C ASP A 95 -7.52 -10.79 -10.44
N CYS A 96 -8.22 -9.94 -11.22
CA CYS A 96 -9.66 -9.71 -11.12
C CYS A 96 -10.55 -10.76 -11.83
N LYS A 97 -9.95 -11.80 -12.42
CA LYS A 97 -10.66 -12.82 -13.20
C LYS A 97 -11.02 -14.05 -12.38
#